data_AF-A0A6M3JS70-F1
#
_entry.id   AF-A0A6M3JS70-F1
#
_cell.length_a   1.000
_cell.length_b   1.000
_cell.length_c   1.000
_cell.angle_alpha   90.00
_cell.angle_beta   90.00
_cell.angle_gamma   90.00
#
_symmetry.space_group_name_H-M   'P 1'
#
loop_
_entity.id
_entity.type
_entity.pdbx_description
1 polymer ?
#
loop_
_entity_poly.entity_id
_entity_poly.type
_entity_poly.pdbx_seq_one_letter_code
_entity_poly.pdbx_strand_id
1 'polypeptide(L)'
;MKVTFDKSSMTVEKEHGDKNFYNTDWASGESTFLHCLKKVLNNCGFDLIKKRMWKDGHLVDADQLYLRTRNPSGDSAKDIMLYNAHWQINGLDKDWNQSGKCTLALVQNCFSKED
;
A
#
# COMPACT_ATOMS: atom_id res chain seq x y z
N MET A 1 10.97 0.80 8.92
CA MET A 1 9.74 1.44 8.41
C MET A 1 8.77 1.66 9.55
N LYS A 2 8.48 2.93 9.85
CA LYS A 2 7.46 3.32 10.82
C LYS A 2 6.14 3.60 10.11
N VAL A 3 5.03 3.08 10.63
CA VAL A 3 3.69 3.25 10.04
C VAL A 3 2.77 3.99 11.01
N THR A 4 1.99 4.93 10.48
CA THR A 4 0.97 5.67 11.21
C THR A 4 -0.34 5.63 10.42
N PHE A 5 -1.41 5.21 11.07
CA PHE A 5 -2.75 5.19 10.49
C PHE A 5 -3.50 6.47 10.83
N ASP A 6 -4.19 7.01 9.85
CA ASP A 6 -5.24 8.01 9.99
C ASP A 6 -6.56 7.44 9.44
N LYS A 7 -7.65 8.18 9.51
CA LYS A 7 -9.00 7.74 9.11
C LYS A 7 -9.07 7.26 7.65
N SER A 8 -8.40 7.96 6.74
CA SER A 8 -8.47 7.67 5.29
C SER A 8 -7.11 7.55 4.62
N SER A 9 -6.03 7.54 5.41
CA SER A 9 -4.68 7.39 4.88
C SER A 9 -3.78 6.62 5.84
N MET A 10 -2.68 6.10 5.29
CA MET A 10 -1.58 5.56 6.07
C MET A 10 -0.31 6.25 5.63
N THR A 11 0.42 6.78 6.60
CA THR A 11 1.76 7.34 6.38
C THR A 11 2.80 6.29 6.71
N VAL A 12 3.80 6.14 5.84
CA VAL A 12 5.00 5.33 6.07
C VAL A 12 6.20 6.26 6.10
N GLU A 13 6.96 6.22 7.19
CA GLU A 13 8.15 7.02 7.39
C GLU A 13 9.38 6.11 7.46
N LYS A 14 10.46 6.60 6.82
CA LYS A 14 11.73 5.92 6.69
C LYS A 14 12.50 6.01 8.01
N GLU A 15 12.99 4.88 8.46
CA GLU A 15 13.84 4.77 9.64
C GLU A 15 15.30 4.56 9.26
N HIS A 16 16.19 4.72 10.24
CA HIS A 16 17.62 4.47 10.03
C HIS A 16 17.83 3.00 9.59
N GLY A 17 18.54 2.81 8.48
CA GLY A 17 18.80 1.49 7.89
C GLY A 17 17.78 1.02 6.86
N ASP A 18 16.66 1.72 6.68
CA ASP A 18 15.72 1.41 5.60
C ASP A 18 16.35 1.72 4.22
N LYS A 19 16.24 0.76 3.30
CA LYS A 19 16.77 0.88 1.94
C LYS A 19 15.91 1.79 1.05
N ASN A 20 16.53 2.31 0.00
CA ASN A 20 15.81 2.96 -1.11
C ASN A 20 15.20 1.92 -2.05
N PHE A 21 14.19 2.33 -2.79
CA PHE A 21 13.51 1.52 -3.81
C PHE A 21 13.70 2.18 -5.17
N TYR A 22 14.07 1.43 -6.19
CA TYR A 22 14.35 1.98 -7.51
C TYR A 22 13.56 1.24 -8.57
N ASN A 23 13.08 1.97 -9.57
CA ASN A 23 12.45 1.37 -10.73
C ASN A 23 13.53 0.77 -11.65
N THR A 24 13.48 -0.55 -11.86
CA THR A 24 14.18 -1.26 -12.94
C THR A 24 13.27 -1.51 -14.14
N ASP A 25 11.96 -1.41 -13.94
CA ASP A 25 10.86 -1.50 -14.89
C ASP A 25 9.67 -0.68 -14.36
N TRP A 26 8.61 -0.49 -15.15
CA TRP A 26 7.38 0.17 -14.73
C TRP A 26 6.86 -0.44 -13.42
N ALA A 27 6.49 0.42 -12.46
CA ALA A 27 5.99 0.04 -11.14
C ALA A 27 6.92 -0.78 -10.24
N SER A 28 8.14 -1.14 -10.66
CA SER A 28 8.97 -2.12 -9.94
C SER A 28 9.47 -1.61 -8.57
N GLY A 29 9.78 -0.32 -8.46
CA GLY A 29 10.12 0.35 -7.21
C GLY A 29 8.95 0.34 -6.23
N GLU A 30 7.77 0.77 -6.67
CA GLU A 30 6.54 0.73 -5.87
C GLU A 30 6.15 -0.70 -5.50
N SER A 31 6.26 -1.65 -6.42
CA SER A 31 6.03 -3.08 -6.17
C SER A 31 6.94 -3.61 -5.06
N THR A 32 8.21 -3.22 -5.07
CA THR A 32 9.18 -3.64 -4.04
C THR A 32 8.88 -2.96 -2.71
N PHE A 33 8.55 -1.66 -2.72
CA PHE A 33 8.11 -0.91 -1.55
C PHE A 33 6.90 -1.58 -0.89
N LEU A 34 5.83 -1.82 -1.65
CA LEU A 34 4.60 -2.47 -1.17
C LEU A 34 4.86 -3.89 -0.65
N HIS A 35 5.81 -4.62 -1.23
CA HIS A 35 6.19 -5.94 -0.71
C HIS A 35 6.86 -5.86 0.66
N CYS A 36 7.76 -4.89 0.86
CA CYS A 36 8.38 -4.64 2.16
C CYS A 36 7.33 -4.20 3.20
N LEU A 37 6.49 -3.23 2.84
CA LEU A 37 5.41 -2.73 3.69
C LEU A 37 4.43 -3.83 4.10
N LYS A 38 4.03 -4.69 3.16
CA LYS A 38 3.19 -5.87 3.44
C LYS A 38 3.77 -6.76 4.53
N LYS A 39 5.09 -7.03 4.51
CA LYS A 39 5.73 -7.85 5.53
C LYS A 39 5.67 -7.19 6.91
N VAL A 40 5.91 -5.88 6.97
CA VAL A 40 5.81 -5.09 8.22
C VAL A 40 4.40 -5.17 8.78
N LEU A 41 3.38 -4.90 7.97
CA LEU A 41 1.98 -4.94 8.39
C LEU A 41 1.52 -6.34 8.76
N ASN A 42 1.93 -7.37 8.02
CA ASN A 42 1.56 -8.75 8.36
C ASN A 42 2.17 -9.17 9.70
N ASN A 43 3.37 -8.72 10.04
CA ASN A 43 3.96 -8.94 11.37
C ASN A 43 3.20 -8.19 12.49
N CYS A 44 2.47 -7.12 12.15
CA CYS A 44 1.57 -6.41 13.06
C CYS A 44 0.16 -7.03 13.14
N GLY A 45 -0.06 -8.20 12.53
CA GLY A 45 -1.32 -8.95 12.64
C GLY A 45 -2.36 -8.66 11.56
N PHE A 46 -1.99 -7.99 10.46
CA PHE A 46 -2.82 -7.93 9.26
C PHE A 46 -2.60 -9.18 8.37
N ASP A 47 -3.57 -9.57 7.53
CA ASP A 47 -3.37 -10.57 6.47
C ASP A 47 -3.50 -9.93 5.09
N LEU A 48 -2.45 -9.23 4.67
CA LEU A 48 -2.43 -8.51 3.40
C LEU A 48 -1.80 -9.33 2.28
N ILE A 49 -2.36 -9.17 1.09
CA ILE A 49 -1.79 -9.58 -0.19
C ILE A 49 -1.52 -8.35 -1.05
N LYS A 50 -0.51 -8.45 -1.92
CA LYS A 50 -0.23 -7.43 -2.95
C LYS A 50 -0.85 -7.89 -4.26
N LYS A 51 -1.58 -7.00 -4.93
CA LYS A 51 -2.23 -7.30 -6.21
C LYS A 51 -2.11 -6.14 -7.19
N ARG A 52 -2.44 -6.40 -8.46
CA ARG A 52 -2.69 -5.38 -9.48
C ARG A 52 -4.17 -5.04 -9.46
N MET A 53 -4.51 -3.77 -9.37
CA MET A 53 -5.89 -3.33 -9.17
C MET A 53 -6.81 -3.73 -10.33
N TRP A 54 -6.34 -3.61 -11.58
CA TRP A 54 -7.14 -4.01 -12.75
C TRP A 54 -7.52 -5.50 -12.77
N LYS A 55 -6.69 -6.38 -12.18
CA LYS A 55 -6.99 -7.82 -12.09
C LYS A 55 -8.10 -8.13 -11.09
N ASP A 56 -8.40 -7.19 -10.20
CA ASP A 56 -9.52 -7.27 -9.26
C ASP A 56 -10.74 -6.45 -9.76
N GLY A 57 -10.74 -6.03 -11.03
CA GLY A 57 -11.88 -5.39 -11.68
C GLY A 57 -11.95 -3.88 -11.54
N HIS A 58 -10.91 -3.23 -10.99
CA HIS A 58 -10.85 -1.78 -10.90
C HIS A 58 -10.54 -1.15 -12.27
N LEU A 59 -11.23 -0.06 -12.61
CA LEU A 59 -11.01 0.72 -13.84
C LEU A 59 -9.80 1.65 -13.69
N VAL A 60 -8.61 1.07 -13.57
CA VAL A 60 -7.34 1.79 -13.41
C VAL A 60 -6.26 1.21 -14.32
N ASP A 61 -5.10 1.87 -14.35
CA ASP A 61 -3.96 1.44 -15.15
C ASP A 61 -3.48 0.01 -14.79
N ALA A 62 -2.94 -0.70 -15.78
CA ALA A 62 -2.53 -2.10 -15.62
C ALA A 62 -1.38 -2.29 -14.62
N ASP A 63 -0.60 -1.25 -14.38
CA ASP A 63 0.55 -1.27 -13.49
C ASP A 63 0.25 -0.73 -12.08
N GLN A 64 -0.97 -0.24 -11.82
CA GLN A 64 -1.37 0.18 -10.48
C GLN A 64 -1.48 -1.01 -9.53
N LEU A 65 -0.77 -0.88 -8.40
CA LEU A 65 -0.64 -1.89 -7.36
C LEU A 65 -1.23 -1.38 -6.06
N TYR A 66 -1.62 -2.34 -5.22
CA TYR A 66 -2.19 -2.08 -3.92
C TYR A 66 -1.96 -3.25 -2.98
N LEU A 67 -2.05 -2.98 -1.68
CA LEU A 67 -2.21 -4.02 -0.67
C LEU A 67 -3.69 -4.10 -0.30
N ARG A 68 -4.22 -5.31 -0.16
CA ARG A 68 -5.55 -5.52 0.39
C ARG A 68 -5.57 -6.71 1.32
N THR A 69 -6.51 -6.72 2.24
CA THR A 69 -6.78 -7.91 3.04
C THR A 69 -7.17 -9.07 2.13
N ARG A 70 -6.61 -10.25 2.42
CA ARG A 70 -6.79 -11.46 1.61
C ARG A 70 -8.24 -11.94 1.64
N ASN A 71 -8.75 -12.14 2.85
CA ASN A 71 -10.07 -12.63 3.18
C ASN A 71 -10.64 -11.78 4.33
N PRO A 72 -11.97 -11.64 4.47
CA PRO A 72 -12.57 -10.97 5.62
C PRO A 72 -12.03 -11.56 6.93
N SER A 73 -11.50 -10.71 7.80
CA SER A 73 -10.89 -11.14 9.06
C SER A 73 -11.90 -11.25 10.21
N GLY A 74 -13.10 -10.69 10.04
CA GLY A 74 -14.07 -10.50 11.11
C GLY A 74 -13.78 -9.28 11.99
N ASP A 75 -12.70 -8.55 11.71
CA ASP A 75 -12.34 -7.26 12.33
C ASP A 75 -12.26 -6.21 11.22
N SER A 76 -13.29 -5.36 11.12
CA SER A 76 -13.39 -4.33 10.07
C SER A 76 -12.22 -3.34 10.10
N ALA A 77 -11.54 -3.17 11.23
CA ALA A 77 -10.35 -2.32 11.33
C ALA A 77 -9.11 -2.95 10.66
N LYS A 78 -9.10 -4.27 10.46
CA LYS A 78 -8.03 -5.04 9.79
C LYS A 78 -8.37 -5.41 8.35
N ASP A 79 -9.62 -5.27 7.94
CA ASP A 79 -10.07 -5.43 6.57
C ASP A 79 -9.81 -4.14 5.79
N ILE A 80 -8.58 -4.00 5.28
CA ILE A 80 -8.10 -2.75 4.69
C ILE A 80 -7.67 -2.91 3.23
N MET A 81 -7.61 -1.78 2.54
CA MET A 81 -7.01 -1.62 1.23
C MET A 81 -6.13 -0.36 1.23
N LEU A 82 -4.91 -0.49 0.71
CA LEU A 82 -3.88 0.54 0.70
C LEU A 82 -3.30 0.72 -0.71
N TYR A 83 -3.36 1.92 -1.26
CA TYR A 83 -2.89 2.22 -2.62
C TYR A 83 -2.32 3.63 -2.74
N ASN A 84 -1.52 3.86 -3.77
CA ASN A 84 -1.01 5.19 -4.10
C ASN A 84 -2.08 6.01 -4.85
N ALA A 85 -2.73 6.95 -4.16
CA ALA A 85 -3.72 7.84 -4.78
C ALA A 85 -3.10 8.87 -5.75
N HIS A 86 -1.78 9.03 -5.73
CA HIS A 86 -1.04 9.98 -6.56
C HIS A 86 -0.22 9.27 -7.65
N TRP A 87 -0.55 8.03 -7.99
CA TRP A 87 0.16 7.20 -8.96
C TRP A 87 0.54 7.94 -10.26
N GLN A 88 -0.38 8.76 -10.81
CA GLN A 88 -0.17 9.50 -12.05
C GLN A 88 0.84 10.67 -11.92
N ILE A 89 1.10 11.13 -10.70
CA ILE A 89 1.96 12.27 -10.39
C ILE A 89 3.32 11.79 -9.93
N ASN A 90 3.36 10.82 -9.01
CA ASN A 90 4.59 10.29 -8.44
C ASN A 90 4.41 8.85 -7.93
N GLY A 91 5.42 8.01 -8.17
CA GLY A 91 5.51 6.68 -7.57
C GLY A 91 5.90 6.77 -6.10
N LEU A 92 5.43 5.82 -5.29
CA LEU A 92 5.79 5.76 -3.86
C LEU A 92 7.30 5.66 -3.64
N ASP A 93 8.02 5.01 -4.55
CA ASP A 93 9.47 4.89 -4.49
C ASP A 93 10.19 6.24 -4.55
N LYS A 94 9.66 7.19 -5.33
CA LYS A 94 10.27 8.53 -5.43
C LYS A 94 10.00 9.35 -4.18
N ASP A 95 8.78 9.35 -3.66
CA ASP A 95 8.45 10.02 -2.39
C ASP A 95 9.31 9.45 -1.24
N TRP A 96 9.45 8.12 -1.20
CA TRP A 96 10.27 7.42 -0.21
C TRP A 96 11.74 7.85 -0.26
N ASN A 97 12.33 7.82 -1.45
CA ASN A 97 13.76 8.08 -1.61
C ASN A 97 14.11 9.55 -1.38
N GLN A 98 13.22 10.48 -1.73
CA GLN A 98 13.50 11.92 -1.67
C GLN A 98 13.14 12.52 -0.30
N SER A 99 11.96 12.20 0.22
CA SER A 99 11.44 12.81 1.44
C SER A 99 11.54 11.90 2.66
N GLY A 100 11.82 10.60 2.47
CA GLY A 100 11.76 9.60 3.54
C GLY A 100 10.33 9.33 4.02
N LYS A 101 9.31 9.75 3.27
CA LYS A 101 7.91 9.66 3.68
C LYS A 101 7.02 9.34 2.48
N CYS A 102 6.06 8.46 2.69
CA CYS A 102 5.04 8.12 1.71
C CYS A 102 3.66 8.13 2.36
N THR A 103 2.65 8.54 1.60
CA THR A 103 1.25 8.47 2.03
C THR A 103 0.48 7.57 1.08
N LEU A 104 -0.21 6.58 1.64
CA LEU A 104 -1.13 5.71 0.91
C LEU A 104 -2.56 6.08 1.30
N ALA A 105 -3.48 6.03 0.34
CA ALA A 105 -4.90 6.04 0.64
C ALA A 105 -5.26 4.75 1.38
N LEU A 106 -6.13 4.88 2.38
CA LEU A 106 -6.64 3.77 3.19
C LEU A 106 -8.15 3.67 3.02
N VAL A 107 -8.62 2.50 2.63
CA VAL A 107 -10.03 2.11 2.75
C VAL A 107 -10.12 1.08 3.85
N GLN A 108 -10.89 1.38 4.89
CA GLN A 108 -11.22 0.45 5.96
C GLN A 108 -12.51 -0.31 5.61
N ASN A 109 -12.70 -1.47 6.21
CA ASN A 109 -13.83 -2.35 5.93
C ASN A 109 -13.98 -2.67 4.43
N CYS A 110 -12.90 -3.02 3.74
CA CYS A 110 -12.87 -3.14 2.28
C CYS A 110 -13.75 -4.27 1.69
N PHE A 111 -14.43 -5.05 2.54
CA PHE A 111 -15.39 -6.08 2.15
C PHE A 111 -16.85 -5.73 2.44
N SER A 112 -17.14 -4.61 3.12
CA SER A 112 -18.53 -4.21 3.30
C SER A 112 -19.14 -3.89 1.95
N LYS A 113 -20.30 -4.48 1.68
CA LYS A 113 -21.21 -3.93 0.69
C LYS A 113 -21.73 -2.65 1.33
N GLU A 114 -21.42 -1.50 0.72
CA GLU A 114 -22.19 -0.30 1.04
C GLU A 114 -23.65 -0.60 0.64
N ASP A 115 -24.55 -0.53 1.62
CA ASP A 115 -26.00 -0.57 1.41
C ASP A 115 -26.49 0.77 0.85
#